data_AF-A0AAD5ATJ9-F1
#
_entry.id   AF-A0AAD5ATJ9-F1
#
_cell.length_a   1.000
_cell.length_b   1.000
_cell.length_c   1.000
_cell.angle_alpha   90.00
_cell.angle_beta   90.00
_cell.angle_gamma   90.00
#
_symmetry.space_group_name_H-M   'P 1'
#
loop_
_entity.id
_entity.type
_entity.pdbx_description
1 polymer ?
#
loop_
_entity_poly.entity_id
_entity_poly.type
_entity_poly.pdbx_seq_one_letter_code
_entity_poly.pdbx_strand_id
1 'polypeptide(L)'
;MSGWKCQVPPLIPKSDIDPEHCRVSAQLDDNVDDNIPLRVMLLLMDEVFDLKERNQWLRRNIKNLLQQLIRATYGDTINRKIVDHVDFMTSPEQVADYVKRFRDSYWPNGILAETPPRRDKSIRMRTRVAAKTNLLGIMPDELKHIIGAETTRKGILRVFDMFQHQQLNRRLVYVFLEGFLETMFPQYKFPELFVKLHSRSPRVRTYTQKVRTLQKR
;
A
#
# COMPACT_ATOMS: atom_id res chain seq x y z
N MET A 1 16.22 -59.67 20.02
CA MET A 1 15.85 -58.43 20.73
C MET A 1 16.67 -57.28 20.18
N SER A 2 16.08 -56.42 19.36
CA SER A 2 16.50 -55.02 19.14
C SER A 2 15.53 -54.38 18.14
N GLY A 3 14.42 -53.86 18.68
CA GLY A 3 13.46 -53.09 17.90
C GLY A 3 14.06 -51.73 17.53
N TRP A 4 14.17 -51.46 16.23
CA TRP A 4 14.51 -50.14 15.71
C TRP A 4 13.28 -49.24 15.89
N LYS A 5 13.29 -48.40 16.92
CA LYS A 5 12.33 -47.30 17.04
C LYS A 5 12.69 -46.24 15.99
N CYS A 6 11.85 -46.09 14.97
CA CYS A 6 11.86 -44.90 14.12
C CYS A 6 11.56 -43.67 14.97
N GLN A 7 12.58 -42.85 15.24
CA GLN A 7 12.42 -41.57 15.89
C GLN A 7 11.90 -40.57 14.86
N VAL A 8 10.60 -40.31 14.88
CA VAL A 8 9.98 -39.21 14.12
C VAL A 8 10.61 -37.88 14.56
N PRO A 9 11.12 -37.06 13.63
CA PRO A 9 11.63 -35.73 13.95
C PRO A 9 10.52 -34.88 14.62
N PRO A 10 10.84 -34.02 15.60
CA PRO A 10 9.85 -33.17 16.22
C PRO A 10 9.17 -32.29 15.16
N LEU A 11 7.84 -32.37 15.10
CA LEU A 11 7.02 -31.48 14.29
C LEU A 11 7.30 -30.04 14.75
N ILE A 12 8.07 -29.30 13.94
CA ILE A 12 8.20 -27.86 14.08
C ILE A 12 6.78 -27.30 13.96
N PRO A 13 6.25 -26.59 14.96
CA PRO A 13 4.95 -25.96 14.84
C PRO A 13 4.98 -25.07 13.61
N LYS A 14 4.15 -25.39 12.61
CA LYS A 14 3.84 -24.44 11.54
C LYS A 14 3.29 -23.22 12.27
N SER A 15 3.97 -22.08 12.13
CA SER A 15 3.35 -20.83 12.55
C SER A 15 2.17 -20.64 11.62
N ASP A 16 0.96 -20.93 12.12
CA ASP A 16 -0.32 -20.70 11.46
C ASP A 16 -0.57 -19.19 11.33
N ILE A 17 0.28 -18.51 10.57
CA ILE A 17 -0.05 -17.23 9.98
C ILE A 17 -0.45 -17.60 8.56
N ASP A 18 -1.73 -17.90 8.39
CA ASP A 18 -2.34 -17.93 7.07
C ASP A 18 -2.04 -16.58 6.39
N PRO A 19 -1.35 -16.56 5.23
CA PRO A 19 -1.05 -15.33 4.50
C PRO A 19 -2.30 -14.48 4.21
N GLU A 20 -3.47 -15.12 4.11
CA GLU A 20 -4.77 -14.45 3.95
C GLU A 20 -5.09 -13.55 5.16
N HIS A 21 -4.75 -13.96 6.37
CA HIS A 21 -5.10 -13.27 7.61
C HIS A 21 -4.28 -11.99 7.88
N CYS A 22 -3.24 -11.74 7.08
CA CYS A 22 -2.44 -10.52 7.10
C CYS A 22 -2.95 -9.44 6.12
N ARG A 23 -3.90 -9.77 5.24
CA ARG A 23 -4.49 -8.78 4.34
C ARG A 23 -5.48 -7.94 5.14
N VAL A 24 -5.32 -6.61 5.10
CA VAL A 24 -6.21 -5.63 5.76
C VAL A 24 -7.68 -5.86 5.38
N SER A 25 -7.93 -6.51 4.24
CA SER A 25 -9.24 -6.92 3.80
C SER A 25 -9.88 -8.00 4.69
N ALA A 26 -9.14 -8.95 5.27
CA ALA A 26 -9.64 -10.20 5.85
C ALA A 26 -10.57 -10.09 7.08
N GLN A 27 -10.76 -8.89 7.64
CA GLN A 27 -11.48 -8.69 8.91
C GLN A 27 -12.96 -8.25 8.77
N LEU A 28 -13.59 -8.33 7.59
CA LEU A 28 -14.94 -7.80 7.38
C LEU A 28 -15.92 -8.86 6.85
N ASP A 29 -17.11 -8.88 7.46
CA ASP A 29 -18.23 -9.82 7.26
C ASP A 29 -18.67 -10.01 5.79
N ASP A 30 -18.90 -11.27 5.42
CA ASP A 30 -19.13 -11.78 4.06
C ASP A 30 -20.49 -11.36 3.45
N ASN A 31 -21.30 -10.58 4.19
CA ASN A 31 -22.62 -10.08 3.76
C ASN A 31 -22.59 -8.96 2.70
N VAL A 32 -21.41 -8.59 2.16
CA VAL A 32 -21.28 -7.65 1.03
C VAL A 32 -20.70 -8.42 -0.15
N ASP A 33 -21.60 -8.99 -0.97
CA ASP A 33 -21.31 -9.71 -2.21
C ASP A 33 -20.03 -9.23 -2.94
N ASP A 34 -19.05 -10.14 -3.04
CA ASP A 34 -18.02 -10.39 -4.06
C ASP A 34 -17.22 -9.25 -4.73
N ASN A 35 -17.46 -7.98 -4.40
CA ASN A 35 -16.77 -6.87 -5.05
C ASN A 35 -15.54 -6.45 -4.24
N ILE A 36 -14.46 -7.22 -4.39
CA ILE A 36 -13.13 -6.94 -3.80
C ILE A 36 -12.74 -5.45 -3.92
N PRO A 37 -12.92 -4.77 -5.08
CA PRO A 37 -12.62 -3.35 -5.22
C PRO A 37 -13.44 -2.45 -4.28
N LEU A 38 -14.75 -2.69 -4.16
CA LEU A 38 -15.62 -1.93 -3.26
C LEU A 38 -15.16 -2.06 -1.81
N ARG A 39 -14.79 -3.28 -1.39
CA ARG A 39 -14.30 -3.55 -0.03
C ARG A 39 -13.01 -2.80 0.26
N VAL A 40 -12.06 -2.81 -0.68
CA VAL A 40 -10.80 -2.06 -0.55
C VAL A 40 -11.06 -0.55 -0.50
N MET A 41 -11.95 -0.03 -1.36
CA MET A 41 -12.32 1.39 -1.36
C MET A 41 -13.00 1.79 -0.05
N LEU A 42 -13.91 1.00 0.48
CA LEU A 42 -14.57 1.27 1.76
C LEU A 42 -13.59 1.30 2.93
N LEU A 43 -12.65 0.35 2.99
CA LEU A 43 -11.59 0.35 4.00
C LEU A 43 -10.74 1.61 3.93
N LEU A 44 -10.41 2.06 2.71
CA LEU A 44 -9.69 3.31 2.51
C LEU A 44 -10.53 4.50 2.99
N MET A 45 -11.81 4.58 2.63
CA MET A 45 -12.69 5.68 3.07
C MET A 45 -12.89 5.69 4.59
N ASP A 46 -13.00 4.52 5.22
CA ASP A 46 -13.11 4.39 6.67
C ASP A 46 -11.88 4.98 7.38
N GLU A 47 -10.68 4.73 6.87
CA GLU A 47 -9.42 5.27 7.41
C GLU A 47 -9.24 6.76 7.10
N VAL A 48 -9.51 7.18 5.86
CA VAL A 48 -9.34 8.56 5.41
C VAL A 48 -10.31 9.49 6.14
N PHE A 49 -11.59 9.12 6.26
CA PHE A 49 -12.62 9.97 6.85
C PHE A 49 -12.96 9.62 8.31
N ASP A 50 -12.28 8.64 8.91
CA ASP A 50 -12.48 8.22 10.32
C ASP A 50 -13.95 7.83 10.59
N LEU A 51 -14.47 6.93 9.74
CA LEU A 51 -15.89 6.55 9.71
C LEU A 51 -16.26 5.45 10.72
N LYS A 52 -15.26 4.82 11.35
CA LYS A 52 -15.44 3.61 12.17
C LYS A 52 -16.29 3.84 13.42
N GLU A 53 -16.23 5.03 14.03
CA GLU A 53 -16.88 5.27 15.33
C GLU A 53 -17.82 6.49 15.37
N ARG A 54 -17.68 7.48 14.47
CA ARG A 54 -18.39 8.76 14.63
C ARG A 54 -19.64 8.98 13.78
N ASN A 55 -19.78 8.33 12.61
CA ASN A 55 -20.90 8.59 11.70
C ASN A 55 -21.32 7.35 10.88
N GLN A 56 -22.12 6.46 11.47
CA GLN A 56 -22.69 5.31 10.74
C GLN A 56 -23.57 5.73 9.55
N TRP A 57 -24.24 6.88 9.64
CA TRP A 57 -25.00 7.47 8.53
C TRP A 57 -24.10 7.80 7.34
N LEU A 58 -22.96 8.45 7.58
CA LEU A 58 -21.99 8.80 6.55
C LEU A 58 -21.37 7.56 5.90
N ARG A 59 -21.06 6.55 6.71
CA ARG A 59 -20.55 5.25 6.23
C ARG A 59 -21.54 4.58 5.28
N ARG A 60 -22.84 4.59 5.62
CA ARG A 60 -23.92 4.08 4.74
C ARG A 60 -24.00 4.88 3.43
N ASN A 61 -23.91 6.21 3.49
CA ASN A 61 -23.93 7.05 2.29
C ASN A 61 -22.74 6.82 1.37
N ILE A 62 -21.52 6.74 1.93
CA ILE A 62 -20.31 6.44 1.16
C ILE A 62 -20.40 5.05 0.54
N LYS A 63 -20.89 4.04 1.27
CA LYS A 63 -21.15 2.71 0.70
C LYS A 63 -22.12 2.77 -0.47
N ASN A 64 -23.25 3.45 -0.32
CA ASN A 64 -24.25 3.59 -1.38
C ASN A 64 -23.66 4.31 -2.59
N LEU A 65 -22.88 5.38 -2.38
CA LEU A 65 -22.22 6.11 -3.46
C LEU A 65 -21.18 5.26 -4.19
N LEU A 66 -20.32 4.56 -3.47
CA LEU A 66 -19.32 3.69 -4.09
C LEU A 66 -19.98 2.55 -4.86
N GLN A 67 -21.08 1.98 -4.32
CA GLN A 67 -21.89 0.99 -5.03
C GLN A 67 -22.52 1.57 -6.29
N GLN A 68 -23.10 2.77 -6.23
CA GLN A 68 -23.65 3.46 -7.40
C GLN A 68 -22.57 3.75 -8.44
N LEU A 69 -21.39 4.20 -8.02
CA LEU A 69 -20.27 4.46 -8.91
C LEU A 69 -19.85 3.18 -9.63
N ILE A 70 -19.63 2.09 -8.90
CA ILE A 70 -19.24 0.78 -9.48
C ILE A 70 -20.33 0.25 -10.41
N ARG A 71 -21.62 0.39 -10.06
CA ARG A 71 -22.74 0.00 -10.92
C ARG A 71 -22.85 0.86 -12.17
N ALA A 72 -22.67 2.18 -12.05
CA ALA A 72 -22.73 3.12 -13.17
C ALA A 72 -21.54 2.98 -14.13
N THR A 73 -20.43 2.44 -13.65
CA THR A 73 -19.19 2.26 -14.40
C THR A 73 -18.86 0.79 -14.69
N TYR A 74 -19.86 -0.09 -14.54
CA TYR A 74 -19.69 -1.54 -14.54
C TYR A 74 -18.77 -2.02 -15.67
N GLY A 75 -17.71 -2.73 -15.29
CA GLY A 75 -16.79 -3.47 -16.14
C GLY A 75 -16.03 -2.62 -17.15
N ASP A 76 -16.66 -2.34 -18.29
CA ASP A 76 -15.96 -1.94 -19.51
C ASP A 76 -15.44 -0.51 -19.46
N THR A 77 -16.17 0.43 -18.85
CA THR A 77 -15.77 1.84 -18.90
C THR A 77 -14.56 2.10 -18.01
N ILE A 78 -14.59 1.63 -16.76
CA ILE A 78 -13.43 1.74 -15.86
C ILE A 78 -12.28 0.88 -16.37
N ASN A 79 -12.53 -0.37 -16.78
CA ASN A 79 -11.47 -1.21 -17.29
C ASN A 79 -10.80 -0.57 -18.52
N ARG A 80 -11.59 -0.05 -19.47
CA ARG A 80 -11.05 0.68 -20.62
C ARG A 80 -10.28 1.91 -20.20
N LYS A 81 -10.77 2.71 -19.25
CA LYS A 81 -10.02 3.88 -18.73
C LYS A 81 -8.70 3.49 -18.07
N ILE A 82 -8.67 2.38 -17.33
CA ILE A 82 -7.45 1.85 -16.73
C ILE A 82 -6.48 1.41 -17.83
N VAL A 83 -6.95 0.60 -18.79
CA VAL A 83 -6.14 0.12 -19.92
C VAL A 83 -5.63 1.30 -20.75
N ASP A 84 -6.50 2.20 -21.21
CA ASP A 84 -6.14 3.41 -21.97
C ASP A 84 -5.06 4.23 -21.23
N HIS A 85 -5.16 4.33 -19.90
CA HIS A 85 -4.18 5.09 -19.11
C HIS A 85 -2.86 4.33 -18.94
N VAL A 86 -2.90 3.02 -18.73
CA VAL A 86 -1.70 2.18 -18.67
C VAL A 86 -0.99 2.17 -20.02
N ASP A 87 -1.72 2.02 -21.13
CA ASP A 87 -1.20 2.08 -22.50
C ASP A 87 -0.54 3.42 -22.77
N PHE A 88 -1.17 4.53 -22.35
CA PHE A 88 -0.54 5.84 -22.40
C PHE A 88 0.73 5.90 -21.55
N MET A 89 0.68 5.51 -20.27
CA MET A 89 1.85 5.57 -19.37
C MET A 89 3.00 4.68 -19.82
N THR A 90 2.71 3.60 -20.54
CA THR A 90 3.68 2.64 -21.06
C THR A 90 4.03 2.88 -22.54
N SER A 91 3.53 3.96 -23.14
CA SER A 91 3.83 4.30 -24.53
C SER A 91 5.33 4.52 -24.74
N PRO A 92 5.88 4.23 -25.93
CA PRO A 92 7.30 4.43 -26.22
C PRO A 92 7.80 5.84 -25.88
N GLU A 93 6.96 6.85 -26.09
CA GLU A 93 7.27 8.27 -25.80
C GLU A 93 7.40 8.51 -24.29
N GLN A 94 6.44 8.01 -23.50
CA GLN A 94 6.44 8.16 -22.05
C GLN A 94 7.61 7.39 -21.42
N VAL A 95 7.86 6.16 -21.88
CA VAL A 95 9.01 5.36 -21.43
C VAL A 95 10.32 6.03 -21.79
N ALA A 96 10.47 6.55 -23.02
CA ALA A 96 11.66 7.29 -23.42
C ALA A 96 11.88 8.54 -22.56
N ASP A 97 10.82 9.27 -22.21
CA ASP A 97 10.90 10.42 -21.31
C ASP A 97 11.29 10.00 -19.88
N TYR A 98 10.74 8.89 -19.36
CA TYR A 98 11.14 8.37 -18.05
C TYR A 98 12.61 7.95 -18.04
N VAL A 99 13.10 7.26 -19.07
CA VAL A 99 14.51 6.89 -19.22
C VAL A 99 15.39 8.12 -19.32
N LYS A 100 14.97 9.13 -20.10
CA LYS A 100 15.68 10.40 -20.23
C LYS A 100 15.78 11.12 -18.88
N ARG A 101 14.67 11.30 -18.17
CA ARG A 101 14.64 11.93 -16.84
C ARG A 101 15.47 11.16 -15.83
N PHE A 102 15.41 9.83 -15.85
CA PHE A 102 16.24 8.98 -15.01
C PHE A 102 17.73 9.20 -15.29
N ARG A 103 18.14 9.14 -16.56
CA ARG A 103 19.51 9.44 -16.98
C ARG A 103 19.93 10.83 -16.54
N ASP A 104 19.13 11.86 -16.82
CA ASP A 104 19.48 13.26 -16.52
C ASP A 104 19.53 13.54 -15.01
N SER A 105 18.84 12.73 -14.18
CA SER A 105 18.90 12.83 -12.72
C SER A 105 20.18 12.26 -12.13
N TYR A 106 20.71 11.17 -12.70
CA TYR A 106 21.93 10.52 -12.22
C TYR A 106 23.18 10.94 -12.96
N TRP A 107 23.07 11.30 -14.24
CA TRP A 107 24.18 11.73 -15.10
C TRP A 107 23.82 13.00 -15.88
N PRO A 108 23.57 14.13 -15.20
CA PRO A 108 23.40 15.42 -15.88
C PRO A 108 24.66 15.70 -16.72
N ASN A 109 24.45 15.98 -18.01
CA ASN A 109 25.54 16.19 -18.98
C ASN A 109 26.56 15.02 -19.07
N GLY A 110 26.17 13.81 -18.69
CA GLY A 110 27.04 12.62 -18.73
C GLY A 110 27.95 12.42 -17.52
N ILE A 111 27.87 13.29 -16.50
CA ILE A 111 28.69 13.20 -15.28
C ILE A 111 27.79 12.79 -14.12
N LEU A 112 28.25 11.86 -13.28
CA LEU A 112 27.49 11.42 -12.11
C LEU A 112 27.09 12.62 -11.25
N ALA A 113 25.80 12.75 -10.96
CA ALA A 113 25.25 13.82 -10.16
C ALA A 113 25.84 13.80 -8.75
N GLU A 114 26.24 14.97 -8.27
CA GLU A 114 26.60 15.14 -6.87
C GLU A 114 25.39 14.84 -5.97
N THR A 115 25.67 14.37 -4.75
CA THR A 115 24.60 14.14 -3.77
C THR A 115 23.89 15.47 -3.50
N PRO A 116 22.57 15.57 -3.76
CA PRO A 116 21.86 16.82 -3.56
C PRO A 116 21.98 17.27 -2.10
N PRO A 117 22.17 18.58 -1.83
CA PRO A 117 22.23 19.07 -0.46
C PRO A 117 20.92 18.79 0.27
N ARG A 118 21.01 18.60 1.59
CA ARG A 118 19.84 18.37 2.42
C ARG A 118 18.90 19.58 2.31
N ARG A 119 17.65 19.35 1.89
CA ARG A 119 16.64 20.42 1.80
C ARG A 119 16.45 21.14 3.13
N ASP A 120 16.51 22.47 3.09
CA ASP A 120 16.27 23.35 4.24
C ASP A 120 14.85 23.27 4.80
N LYS A 121 14.71 23.65 6.08
CA LYS A 121 13.41 23.67 6.77
C LYS A 121 12.41 24.59 6.06
N SER A 122 12.85 25.76 5.57
CA SER A 122 12.00 26.71 4.85
C SER A 122 11.49 26.15 3.52
N ILE A 123 12.35 25.47 2.75
CA ILE A 123 12.01 24.80 1.50
C ILE A 123 10.98 23.69 1.77
N ARG A 124 11.23 22.84 2.78
CA ARG A 124 10.30 21.77 3.16
C ARG A 124 8.94 22.32 3.57
N MET A 125 8.91 23.40 4.34
CA MET A 125 7.65 24.04 4.76
C MET A 125 6.87 24.60 3.57
N ARG A 126 7.54 25.30 2.64
CA ARG A 126 6.91 25.81 1.41
C ARG A 126 6.33 24.69 0.56
N THR A 127 7.07 23.62 0.34
CA THR A 127 6.57 22.44 -0.38
C THR A 127 5.40 21.78 0.34
N ARG A 128 5.43 21.69 1.68
CA ARG A 128 4.32 21.15 2.47
C ARG A 128 3.04 21.97 2.28
N VAL A 129 3.13 23.30 2.32
CA VAL A 129 1.97 24.18 2.08
C VAL A 129 1.45 24.01 0.66
N ALA A 130 2.33 24.07 -0.34
CA ALA A 130 1.94 23.90 -1.74
C ALA A 130 1.25 22.55 -2.01
N ALA A 131 1.78 21.45 -1.46
CA ALA A 131 1.19 20.13 -1.60
C ALA A 131 -0.18 20.02 -0.91
N LYS A 132 -0.34 20.59 0.31
CA LYS A 132 -1.64 20.62 0.98
C LYS A 132 -2.68 21.43 0.20
N THR A 133 -2.28 22.60 -0.32
CA THR A 133 -3.17 23.43 -1.15
C THR A 133 -3.58 22.71 -2.42
N ASN A 134 -2.63 22.04 -3.09
CA ASN A 134 -2.92 21.30 -4.31
C ASN A 134 -3.87 20.11 -4.04
N LEU A 135 -3.63 19.34 -2.97
CA LEU A 135 -4.52 18.25 -2.57
C LEU A 135 -5.94 18.74 -2.27
N LEU A 136 -6.09 19.86 -1.56
CA LEU A 136 -7.40 20.44 -1.28
C LEU A 136 -8.08 21.00 -2.54
N GLY A 137 -7.30 21.51 -3.50
CA GLY A 137 -7.80 22.07 -4.76
C GLY A 137 -8.25 21.02 -5.78
N ILE A 138 -7.68 19.81 -5.75
CA ILE A 138 -8.09 18.69 -6.62
C ILE A 138 -9.43 18.08 -6.18
N MET A 139 -9.93 18.43 -4.99
CA MET A 139 -11.11 17.79 -4.44
C MET A 139 -12.41 18.22 -5.09
N PRO A 140 -13.21 17.26 -5.61
CA PRO A 140 -14.50 17.56 -6.20
C PRO A 140 -15.47 18.11 -5.15
N ASP A 141 -16.29 19.08 -5.54
CA ASP A 141 -17.23 19.74 -4.64
C ASP A 141 -18.36 18.79 -4.22
N GLU A 142 -18.68 17.80 -5.06
CA GLU A 142 -19.62 16.72 -4.77
C GLU A 142 -19.21 15.97 -3.50
N LEU A 143 -17.91 15.73 -3.31
CA LEU A 143 -17.39 15.04 -2.13
C LEU A 143 -17.67 15.85 -0.86
N LYS A 144 -17.53 17.18 -0.93
CA LYS A 144 -17.87 18.09 0.17
C LYS A 144 -19.36 18.11 0.46
N HIS A 145 -20.21 18.00 -0.56
CA HIS A 145 -21.66 17.93 -0.41
C HIS A 145 -22.10 16.63 0.29
N ILE A 146 -21.48 15.51 -0.05
CA ILE A 146 -21.85 14.18 0.47
C ILE A 146 -21.28 13.94 1.87
N ILE A 147 -20.03 14.33 2.11
CA ILE A 147 -19.27 14.00 3.33
C ILE A 147 -19.25 15.17 4.33
N GLY A 148 -19.52 16.39 3.85
CA GLY A 148 -19.36 17.63 4.58
C GLY A 148 -17.99 18.25 4.34
N ALA A 149 -17.95 19.58 4.20
CA ALA A 149 -16.74 20.32 3.85
C ALA A 149 -15.61 20.12 4.88
N GLU A 150 -15.91 20.17 6.18
CA GLU A 150 -14.89 20.02 7.22
C GLU A 150 -14.37 18.59 7.35
N THR A 151 -15.25 17.59 7.23
CA THR A 151 -14.86 16.18 7.23
C THR A 151 -13.99 15.86 6.01
N THR A 152 -14.36 16.39 4.84
CA THR A 152 -13.58 16.26 3.61
C THR A 152 -12.19 16.87 3.79
N ARG A 153 -12.11 18.11 4.28
CA ARG A 153 -10.83 18.79 4.54
C ARG A 153 -9.95 17.98 5.49
N LYS A 154 -10.50 17.48 6.60
CA LYS A 154 -9.77 16.63 7.56
C LYS A 154 -9.27 15.34 6.91
N GLY A 155 -10.09 14.66 6.13
CA GLY A 155 -9.69 13.41 5.48
C GLY A 155 -8.56 13.60 4.47
N ILE A 156 -8.61 14.67 3.67
CA ILE A 156 -7.56 14.96 2.68
C ILE A 156 -6.25 15.37 3.34
N LEU A 157 -6.31 16.12 4.43
CA LEU A 157 -5.12 16.41 5.23
C LEU A 157 -4.57 15.15 5.93
N ARG A 158 -5.44 14.21 6.34
CA ARG A 158 -5.02 12.91 6.86
C ARG A 158 -4.27 12.11 5.80
N VAL A 159 -4.75 12.05 4.56
CA VAL A 159 -4.02 11.42 3.44
C VAL A 159 -2.63 12.05 3.28
N PHE A 160 -2.53 13.38 3.31
CA PHE A 160 -1.24 14.06 3.27
C PHE A 160 -0.31 13.60 4.41
N ASP A 161 -0.83 13.56 5.64
CA ASP A 161 -0.05 13.19 6.81
C ASP A 161 0.33 11.69 6.80
N MET A 162 -0.53 10.82 6.26
CA MET A 162 -0.21 9.40 6.00
C MET A 162 1.01 9.26 5.09
N PHE A 163 1.08 10.04 4.01
CA PHE A 163 2.24 10.08 3.11
C PHE A 163 3.50 10.68 3.76
N GLN A 164 3.43 11.28 4.95
CA GLN A 164 4.63 11.71 5.67
C GLN A 164 5.29 10.58 6.47
N HIS A 165 4.62 9.42 6.64
CA HIS A 165 5.17 8.29 7.38
C HIS A 165 6.15 7.46 6.55
N GLN A 166 7.44 7.78 6.67
CA GLN A 166 8.51 7.14 5.90
C GLN A 166 8.52 5.60 5.98
N GLN A 167 8.22 5.02 7.15
CA GLN A 167 8.25 3.57 7.32
C GLN A 167 7.08 2.88 6.59
N LEU A 168 5.89 3.48 6.64
CA LEU A 168 4.72 2.98 5.90
C LEU A 168 4.96 3.11 4.39
N ASN A 169 5.46 4.25 3.93
CA ASN A 169 5.81 4.46 2.53
C ASN A 169 6.86 3.45 2.05
N ARG A 170 7.89 3.18 2.85
CA ARG A 170 8.91 2.18 2.52
C ARG A 170 8.28 0.80 2.34
N ARG A 171 7.43 0.38 3.28
CA ARG A 171 6.73 -0.91 3.18
C ARG A 171 5.82 -0.96 1.96
N LEU A 172 5.09 0.12 1.69
CA LEU A 172 4.21 0.24 0.52
C LEU A 172 5.00 0.06 -0.79
N VAL A 173 6.15 0.73 -0.92
CA VAL A 173 7.02 0.59 -2.10
C VAL A 173 7.53 -0.84 -2.25
N TYR A 174 7.93 -1.51 -1.17
CA TYR A 174 8.38 -2.90 -1.24
C TYR A 174 7.25 -3.84 -1.66
N VAL A 175 6.05 -3.70 -1.11
CA VAL A 175 4.89 -4.52 -1.50
C VAL A 175 4.54 -4.30 -2.97
N PHE A 176 4.57 -3.05 -3.44
CA PHE A 176 4.33 -2.75 -4.85
C PHE A 176 5.40 -3.37 -5.76
N LEU A 177 6.67 -3.26 -5.38
CA LEU A 177 7.78 -3.83 -6.14
C LEU A 177 7.73 -5.36 -6.18
N GLU A 178 7.37 -6.00 -5.07
CA GLU A 178 7.16 -7.45 -5.00
C GLU A 178 6.10 -7.90 -6.01
N GLY A 179 4.91 -7.28 -5.98
CA GLY A 179 3.84 -7.59 -6.93
C GLY A 179 4.20 -7.27 -8.38
N PHE A 180 4.93 -6.18 -8.62
CA PHE A 180 5.43 -5.83 -9.95
C PHE A 180 6.39 -6.88 -10.50
N LEU A 181 7.37 -7.33 -9.69
CA LEU A 181 8.33 -8.36 -10.10
C LEU A 181 7.66 -9.70 -10.37
N GLU A 182 6.71 -10.11 -9.52
CA GLU A 182 5.91 -11.32 -9.75
C GLU A 182 5.12 -11.26 -11.07
N THR A 183 4.56 -10.10 -11.39
CA THR A 183 3.73 -9.91 -12.59
C THR A 183 4.57 -9.84 -13.87
N MET A 184 5.68 -9.10 -13.86
CA MET A 184 6.53 -8.91 -15.04
C MET A 184 7.41 -10.11 -15.36
N PHE A 185 7.75 -10.91 -14.34
CA PHE A 185 8.72 -11.99 -14.44
C PHE A 185 8.18 -13.30 -13.83
N PRO A 186 7.03 -13.81 -14.30
CA PRO A 186 6.34 -14.96 -13.70
C PRO A 186 7.14 -16.27 -13.77
N GLN A 187 8.11 -16.37 -14.67
CA GLN A 187 9.00 -17.52 -14.81
C GLN A 187 10.02 -17.66 -13.66
N TYR A 188 10.20 -16.62 -12.86
CA TYR A 188 11.09 -16.64 -11.71
C TYR A 188 10.32 -16.95 -10.42
N LYS A 189 10.98 -17.65 -9.49
CA LYS A 189 10.40 -18.07 -8.21
C LYS A 189 10.38 -16.93 -7.17
N PHE A 190 9.94 -15.73 -7.58
CA PHE A 190 9.83 -14.56 -6.69
C PHE A 190 8.99 -14.82 -5.43
N PRO A 191 7.84 -15.51 -5.49
CA PRO A 191 7.07 -15.80 -4.28
C PRO A 191 7.86 -16.60 -3.24
N GLU A 192 8.60 -17.63 -3.67
CA GLU A 192 9.45 -18.44 -2.78
C GLU A 192 10.58 -17.58 -2.17
N LEU A 193 11.15 -16.68 -2.96
CA LEU A 193 12.21 -15.77 -2.52
C LEU A 193 11.69 -14.74 -1.51
N PHE A 194 10.52 -14.15 -1.73
CA PHE A 194 9.94 -13.17 -0.82
C PHE A 194 9.51 -13.81 0.50
N VAL A 195 8.93 -15.01 0.48
CA VAL A 195 8.65 -15.77 1.72
C VAL A 195 9.94 -15.99 2.51
N LYS A 196 11.04 -16.36 1.83
CA LYS A 196 12.34 -16.53 2.47
C LYS A 196 12.91 -15.20 2.99
N LEU A 197 12.74 -14.10 2.25
CA LEU A 197 13.22 -12.77 2.63
C LEU A 197 12.47 -12.22 3.86
N HIS A 198 11.16 -12.43 3.93
CA HIS A 198 10.31 -12.02 5.06
C HIS A 198 10.40 -12.99 6.25
N SER A 199 10.96 -14.19 6.04
CA SER A 199 11.20 -15.12 7.14
C SER A 199 12.15 -14.50 8.17
N ARG A 200 11.82 -14.60 9.46
CA ARG A 200 12.65 -13.99 10.52
C ARG A 200 14.04 -14.60 10.50
N SER A 201 15.07 -13.74 10.38
CA SER A 201 16.46 -14.16 10.44
C SER A 201 16.73 -15.00 11.71
N PRO A 202 17.45 -16.14 11.60
CA PRO A 202 17.80 -16.97 12.75
C PRO A 202 18.47 -16.18 13.87
N ARG A 203 19.27 -15.16 13.52
CA ARG A 203 19.98 -14.29 14.47
C ARG A 203 19.04 -13.46 15.34
N VAL A 204 17.97 -12.92 14.75
CA VAL A 204 16.95 -12.15 15.46
C VAL A 204 16.14 -13.06 16.39
N ARG A 205 15.83 -14.28 15.94
CA ARG A 205 15.18 -15.32 16.75
C ARG A 205 15.99 -15.64 18.01
N THR A 206 17.30 -15.91 17.84
CA THR A 206 18.20 -16.23 18.95
C THR A 206 18.36 -15.05 19.91
N TYR A 207 18.45 -13.82 19.41
CA TYR A 207 18.51 -12.62 20.24
C TYR A 207 17.22 -12.41 21.06
N THR A 208 16.04 -12.49 20.43
CA THR A 208 14.76 -12.37 21.15
C THR A 208 14.57 -13.48 22.18
N GLN A 209 15.03 -14.71 21.89
CA GLN A 209 15.02 -15.81 22.87
C GLN A 209 15.96 -15.54 24.06
N LYS A 210 17.16 -15.01 23.81
CA LYS A 210 18.10 -14.60 24.88
C LYS A 210 17.53 -13.46 25.74
N VAL A 211 16.93 -12.44 25.13
CA VAL A 211 16.30 -11.34 25.88
C VAL A 211 15.12 -11.84 26.74
N ARG A 212 14.28 -12.72 26.19
CA ARG A 212 13.14 -13.31 26.93
C ARG A 212 13.57 -14.22 28.08
N THR A 213 14.71 -14.89 27.97
CA THR A 213 15.24 -15.75 29.04
C THR A 213 15.92 -14.94 30.14
N LEU A 214 16.48 -13.77 29.81
CA LEU A 214 17.06 -12.84 30.78
C LEU A 214 16.01 -12.04 31.57
N GLN A 215 14.85 -11.73 30.99
CA GLN A 215 13.73 -11.06 31.69
C GLN A 215 12.92 -11.97 32.63
N LYS A 216 13.17 -13.29 32.61
CA LYS A 216 12.50 -14.28 33.46
C LYS A 216 13.35 -14.72 34.67
N ARG A 217 14.50 -14.07 34.90
CA ARG A 217 15.32 -14.18 36.11
C ARG A 217 15.21 -12.88 36.89
#